data_AF-A0A3B9QH66-F1
#
_entry.id   AF-A0A3B9QH66-F1
#
_cell.length_a   1.000
_cell.length_b   1.000
_cell.length_c   1.000
_cell.angle_alpha   90.00
_cell.angle_beta   90.00
_cell.angle_gamma   90.00
#
_symmetry.space_group_name_H-M   'P 1'
#
loop_
_entity.id
_entity.type
_entity.pdbx_description
1 polymer ?
#
loop_
_entity_poly.entity_id
_entity_poly.type
_entity_poly.pdbx_seq_one_letter_code
_entity_poly.pdbx_strand_id
1 'polypeptide(L)'
;MLDLMSGFVVELRNAGLPVSLTENLDAMEAVKHIPIEDRDAFKYALATTLVKNEQHWKAFETVFEVYFSLRGPEYNVLDEDGEIDEDSLEEWMSQQMRGMGGQGSSEDMSPEEIAEMLFRALMNADEAMMAAMARAAVTQFAGMEPGRPVGGTYYLYRTLRNLDLDGMLDRLMEQAQERSEEDMTSLQERLEREEFENRIEDLKKEIEAEIRRRLVADRGVEAMAKTLRKPLPEDVDFMHASREEMANIRKAIQPLTRKLAARLARKRKHKRRGPLDFRATVRQSLSYGGVPAEPRFRNPRPNKPE
;
A
#
# COMPACT_ATOMS: atom_id res chain seq x y z
N MET A 1 19.62 15.34 -10.36
CA MET A 1 18.54 15.55 -9.35
C MET A 1 17.25 16.07 -9.97
N LEU A 2 17.30 17.08 -10.86
CA LEU A 2 16.10 17.57 -11.57
C LEU A 2 15.46 16.46 -12.42
N ASP A 3 16.26 15.75 -13.22
CA ASP A 3 15.76 14.68 -14.09
C ASP A 3 15.21 13.48 -13.28
N LEU A 4 15.86 13.16 -12.16
CA LEU A 4 15.40 12.18 -11.18
C LEU A 4 14.01 12.52 -10.62
N MET A 5 13.78 13.79 -10.24
CA MET A 5 12.48 14.23 -9.74
C MET A 5 11.42 14.28 -10.84
N SER A 6 11.79 14.73 -12.03
CA SER A 6 10.92 14.75 -13.20
C SER A 6 10.46 13.32 -13.57
N GLY A 7 11.39 12.36 -13.63
CA GLY A 7 11.09 10.96 -13.91
C GLY A 7 10.20 10.33 -12.83
N PHE A 8 10.46 10.61 -11.55
CA PHE A 8 9.61 10.12 -10.47
C PHE A 8 8.16 10.66 -10.59
N VAL A 9 7.99 11.94 -10.91
CA VAL A 9 6.66 12.55 -11.11
C VAL A 9 5.92 11.94 -12.30
N VAL A 10 6.64 11.59 -13.37
CA VAL A 10 6.06 10.86 -14.51
C VAL A 10 5.55 9.49 -14.07
N GLU A 11 6.33 8.74 -13.30
CA GLU A 11 5.93 7.43 -12.78
C GLU A 11 4.73 7.52 -11.83
N LEU A 12 4.66 8.53 -10.97
CA LEU A 12 3.49 8.77 -10.12
C LEU A 12 2.23 9.04 -10.96
N ARG A 13 2.33 9.86 -12.02
CA ARG A 13 1.21 10.11 -12.95
C ARG A 13 0.79 8.85 -13.70
N ASN A 14 1.76 8.05 -14.15
CA ASN A 14 1.50 6.76 -14.81
C ASN A 14 0.79 5.77 -13.87
N ALA A 15 1.14 5.79 -12.58
CA ALA A 15 0.47 5.05 -11.52
C ALA A 15 -0.92 5.62 -11.14
N GLY A 16 -1.33 6.72 -11.75
CA GLY A 16 -2.64 7.35 -11.56
C GLY A 16 -2.67 8.49 -10.53
N LEU A 17 -1.55 8.82 -9.88
CA LEU A 17 -1.54 9.91 -8.93
C LEU A 17 -1.60 11.26 -9.67
N PRO A 18 -2.59 12.12 -9.37
CA PRO A 18 -2.71 13.43 -9.99
C PRO A 18 -1.69 14.38 -9.37
N VAL A 19 -0.49 14.43 -9.96
CA VAL A 19 0.58 15.35 -9.54
C VAL A 19 0.64 16.53 -10.52
N SER A 20 0.34 17.73 -10.02
CA SER A 20 0.43 18.99 -10.75
C SER A 20 1.87 19.49 -10.89
N LEU A 21 2.09 20.46 -11.80
CA LEU A 21 3.39 21.11 -11.95
C LEU A 21 3.78 21.89 -10.68
N THR A 22 2.81 22.52 -10.02
CA THR A 22 3.04 23.25 -8.76
C THR A 22 3.50 22.33 -7.64
N GLU A 23 2.90 21.14 -7.52
CA GLU A 23 3.32 20.17 -6.51
C GLU A 23 4.72 19.60 -6.79
N ASN A 24 5.10 19.45 -8.06
CA ASN A 24 6.46 19.09 -8.42
C ASN A 24 7.46 20.17 -7.97
N LEU A 25 7.14 21.46 -8.22
CA LEU A 25 7.99 22.56 -7.76
C LEU A 25 8.09 22.61 -6.22
N ASP A 26 6.99 22.41 -5.52
CA ASP A 26 6.97 22.36 -4.04
C ASP A 26 7.81 21.18 -3.52
N ALA A 27 7.72 20.01 -4.16
CA ALA A 27 8.52 18.84 -3.82
C ALA A 27 10.02 19.09 -4.03
N MET A 28 10.37 19.70 -5.17
CA MET A 28 11.75 20.08 -5.47
C MET A 28 12.30 21.11 -4.47
N GLU A 29 11.48 22.03 -3.97
CA GLU A 29 11.89 22.98 -2.93
C GLU A 29 12.05 22.28 -1.58
N ALA A 30 11.11 21.41 -1.21
CA ALA A 30 11.15 20.66 0.05
C ALA A 30 12.40 19.78 0.16
N VAL A 31 12.76 19.07 -0.90
CA VAL A 31 13.93 18.18 -0.95
C VAL A 31 15.24 18.92 -0.67
N LYS A 32 15.37 20.21 -1.00
CA LYS A 32 16.58 21.00 -0.70
C LYS A 32 16.87 21.13 0.79
N HIS A 33 15.86 20.91 1.63
CA HIS A 33 15.97 21.05 3.08
C HIS A 33 16.07 19.70 3.82
N ILE A 34 16.09 18.59 3.09
CA ILE A 34 16.08 17.25 3.67
C ILE A 34 17.43 16.59 3.42
N PRO A 35 18.03 15.94 4.43
CA PRO A 35 19.21 15.12 4.22
C PRO A 35 18.88 13.96 3.28
N ILE A 36 19.48 13.94 2.09
CA ILE A 36 19.21 12.95 1.03
C ILE A 36 19.67 11.53 1.44
N GLU A 37 20.60 11.46 2.39
CA GLU A 37 21.09 10.24 3.01
C GLU A 37 20.02 9.55 3.88
N ASP A 38 19.07 10.32 4.40
CA ASP A 38 17.93 9.81 5.17
C ASP A 38 16.77 9.50 4.21
N ARG A 39 16.71 8.24 3.77
CA ARG A 39 15.71 7.72 2.83
C ARG A 39 14.28 7.96 3.33
N ASP A 40 14.04 7.79 4.62
CA ASP A 40 12.71 7.95 5.21
C ASP A 40 12.32 9.42 5.23
N ALA A 41 13.21 10.31 5.68
CA ALA A 41 12.94 11.74 5.63
C ALA A 41 12.67 12.22 4.19
N PHE A 42 13.43 11.72 3.21
CA PHE A 42 13.24 12.01 1.80
C PHE A 42 11.88 11.50 1.28
N LYS A 43 11.50 10.26 1.60
CA LYS A 43 10.20 9.67 1.27
C LYS A 43 9.04 10.51 1.81
N TYR A 44 9.10 10.87 3.09
CA TYR A 44 8.02 11.61 3.74
C TYR A 44 7.93 13.06 3.27
N ALA A 45 9.05 13.70 2.91
CA ALA A 45 9.04 15.04 2.33
C ALA A 45 8.36 15.07 0.96
N LEU A 46 8.67 14.12 0.10
CA LEU A 46 8.00 13.93 -1.19
C LEU A 46 6.53 13.56 -1.00
N ALA A 47 6.21 12.68 -0.06
CA ALA A 47 4.82 12.29 0.18
C ALA A 47 3.97 13.49 0.64
N THR A 48 4.51 14.33 1.52
CA THR A 48 3.81 15.50 2.07
C THR A 48 3.48 16.53 0.97
N THR A 49 4.36 16.66 -0.02
CA THR A 49 4.19 17.62 -1.12
C THR A 49 3.33 17.05 -2.25
N LEU A 50 3.44 15.76 -2.55
CA LEU A 50 2.84 15.12 -3.72
C LEU A 50 1.53 14.35 -3.44
N VAL A 51 1.26 13.94 -2.20
CA VAL A 51 0.09 13.11 -1.85
C VAL A 51 -0.99 13.95 -1.16
N LYS A 52 -2.08 14.26 -1.88
CA LYS A 52 -3.21 15.05 -1.34
C LYS A 52 -4.36 14.23 -0.75
N ASN A 53 -4.40 12.93 -1.09
CA ASN A 53 -5.43 12.02 -0.64
C ASN A 53 -4.78 10.81 0.06
N GLU A 54 -5.27 10.46 1.25
CA GLU A 54 -4.85 9.24 2.00
C GLU A 54 -4.89 7.98 1.12
N GLN A 55 -5.86 7.90 0.21
CA GLN A 55 -6.05 6.76 -0.69
C GLN A 55 -4.88 6.57 -1.67
N HIS A 56 -4.14 7.64 -1.96
CA HIS A 56 -3.00 7.60 -2.87
C HIS A 56 -1.70 7.22 -2.15
N TRP A 57 -1.71 7.14 -0.81
CA TRP A 57 -0.53 6.82 0.00
C TRP A 57 0.12 5.51 -0.42
N LYS A 58 -0.66 4.42 -0.48
CA LYS A 58 -0.14 3.08 -0.83
C LYS A 58 0.46 3.04 -2.23
N ALA A 59 -0.16 3.76 -3.18
CA ALA A 59 0.33 3.84 -4.55
C ALA A 59 1.63 4.65 -4.63
N PHE A 60 1.69 5.80 -3.97
CA PHE A 60 2.91 6.60 -3.84
C PHE A 60 4.05 5.78 -3.23
N GLU A 61 3.79 5.12 -2.10
CA GLU A 61 4.78 4.32 -1.38
C GLU A 61 5.35 3.21 -2.26
N THR A 62 4.48 2.49 -2.97
CA THR A 62 4.91 1.43 -3.90
C THR A 62 5.81 1.99 -5.01
N VAL A 63 5.40 3.10 -5.64
CA VAL A 63 6.19 3.73 -6.72
C VAL A 63 7.51 4.29 -6.19
N PHE A 64 7.52 4.89 -5.00
CA PHE A 64 8.73 5.40 -4.36
C PHE A 64 9.73 4.27 -4.09
N GLU A 65 9.28 3.16 -3.50
CA GLU A 65 10.16 2.04 -3.20
C GLU A 65 10.78 1.47 -4.48
N VAL A 66 9.97 1.28 -5.53
CA VAL A 66 10.45 0.76 -6.82
C VAL A 66 11.42 1.75 -7.49
N TYR A 67 11.07 3.03 -7.56
CA TYR A 67 11.83 4.03 -8.32
C TYR A 67 13.18 4.39 -7.70
N PHE A 68 13.26 4.42 -6.35
CA PHE A 68 14.47 4.80 -5.62
C PHE A 68 15.25 3.59 -5.05
N SER A 69 14.74 2.36 -5.14
CA SER A 69 15.54 1.16 -4.80
C SER A 69 16.68 0.92 -5.79
N LEU A 70 16.57 1.43 -7.03
CA LEU A 70 17.55 1.26 -8.12
C LEU A 70 18.59 2.40 -8.19
N ARG A 71 18.55 3.35 -7.25
CA ARG A 71 19.26 4.65 -7.37
C ARG A 71 19.95 5.14 -6.10
N GLY A 72 20.07 4.30 -5.08
CA GLY A 72 20.81 4.62 -3.85
C GLY A 72 22.33 4.65 -4.09
N PRO A 73 23.13 5.31 -3.23
CA PRO A 73 24.59 5.32 -3.36
C PRO A 73 25.25 3.93 -3.28
N GLU A 74 24.54 2.94 -2.70
CA GLU A 74 24.94 1.52 -2.70
C GLU A 74 24.49 0.74 -3.95
N TYR A 75 23.72 1.37 -4.84
CA TYR A 75 23.00 0.75 -5.97
C TYR A 75 22.93 1.70 -7.19
N ASN A 76 24.01 2.44 -7.48
CA ASN A 76 24.02 3.41 -8.58
C ASN A 76 24.27 2.68 -9.90
N VAL A 77 23.21 2.41 -10.67
CA VAL A 77 23.27 1.67 -11.94
C VAL A 77 22.85 2.53 -13.14
N LEU A 78 23.11 3.83 -13.04
CA LEU A 78 22.72 4.82 -14.03
C LEU A 78 23.95 5.61 -14.49
N ASP A 79 24.01 5.90 -15.78
CA ASP A 79 25.00 6.76 -16.40
C ASP A 79 24.69 8.27 -16.20
N GLU A 80 25.57 9.15 -16.71
CA GLU A 80 25.46 10.61 -16.57
C GLU A 80 24.15 11.18 -17.16
N ASP A 81 23.49 10.44 -18.04
CA ASP A 81 22.24 10.81 -18.71
C ASP A 81 20.98 10.22 -18.04
N GLY A 82 21.14 9.37 -17.01
CA GLY A 82 20.04 8.80 -16.24
C GLY A 82 19.33 7.60 -16.89
N GLU A 83 19.96 7.01 -17.91
CA GLU A 83 19.57 5.72 -18.48
C GLU A 83 20.21 4.58 -17.67
N ILE A 84 19.63 3.38 -17.80
CA ILE A 84 20.21 2.19 -17.17
C ILE A 84 21.47 1.87 -17.95
N ASP A 85 22.62 2.05 -17.30
CA ASP A 85 23.89 1.66 -17.87
C ASP A 85 23.98 0.13 -17.79
N GLU A 86 23.71 -0.52 -18.91
CA GLU A 86 23.72 -1.98 -19.05
C GLU A 86 25.05 -2.58 -18.63
N ASP A 87 26.17 -1.88 -18.86
CA ASP A 87 27.52 -2.36 -18.50
C ASP A 87 27.76 -2.30 -16.99
N SER A 88 27.33 -1.23 -16.30
CA SER A 88 27.41 -1.17 -14.83
C SER A 88 26.35 -2.00 -14.12
N LEU A 89 25.21 -2.28 -14.78
CA LEU A 89 24.21 -3.26 -14.32
C LEU A 89 24.77 -4.68 -14.42
N GLU A 90 25.44 -5.04 -15.51
CA GLU A 90 26.14 -6.31 -15.65
C GLU A 90 27.32 -6.44 -14.68
N GLU A 91 28.11 -5.38 -14.50
CA GLU A 91 29.24 -5.40 -13.56
C GLU A 91 28.76 -5.49 -12.11
N TRP A 92 27.66 -4.81 -11.74
CA TRP A 92 26.98 -4.95 -10.44
C TRP A 92 26.39 -6.36 -10.24
N MET A 93 25.68 -6.91 -11.23
CA MET A 93 25.19 -8.30 -11.22
C MET A 93 26.34 -9.29 -11.05
N SER A 94 27.49 -9.05 -11.68
CA SER A 94 28.69 -9.89 -11.60
C SER A 94 29.41 -9.79 -10.24
N GLN A 95 29.40 -8.61 -9.62
CA GLN A 95 30.04 -8.36 -8.32
C GLN A 95 29.21 -8.97 -7.18
N GLN A 96 27.88 -8.96 -7.30
CA GLN A 96 26.97 -9.66 -6.38
C GLN A 96 27.00 -11.19 -6.57
N MET A 97 27.17 -11.66 -7.82
CA MET A 97 27.48 -13.06 -8.15
C MET A 97 28.90 -13.49 -7.69
N ARG A 98 29.83 -12.55 -7.46
CA ARG A 98 31.13 -12.86 -6.81
C ARG A 98 31.04 -12.88 -5.28
N GLY A 99 30.09 -12.14 -4.71
CA GLY A 99 29.66 -12.32 -3.31
C GLY A 99 28.99 -13.68 -3.05
N MET A 100 28.43 -14.31 -4.10
CA MET A 100 27.95 -15.70 -4.12
C MET A 100 29.06 -16.78 -4.09
N GLY A 101 30.35 -16.40 -4.03
CA GLY A 101 31.48 -17.33 -3.94
C GLY A 101 31.81 -17.82 -2.52
N GLY A 102 31.02 -17.46 -1.50
CA GLY A 102 31.19 -17.91 -0.12
C GLY A 102 30.56 -19.27 0.14
N GLN A 103 31.24 -20.34 -0.29
CA GLN A 103 31.15 -21.73 0.18
C GLN A 103 29.97 -22.06 1.15
N GLY A 104 28.82 -22.44 0.59
CA GLY A 104 27.69 -23.02 1.33
C GLY A 104 26.39 -23.02 0.53
N SER A 105 25.99 -24.19 0.04
CA SER A 105 24.84 -24.46 -0.83
C SER A 105 23.49 -23.91 -0.33
N SER A 106 23.09 -22.72 -0.77
CA SER A 106 21.75 -22.17 -0.53
C SER A 106 20.65 -22.79 -1.42
N GLU A 107 21.03 -23.54 -2.47
CA GLU A 107 20.11 -24.11 -3.46
C GLU A 107 19.61 -25.53 -3.11
N ASP A 108 20.17 -26.18 -2.09
CA ASP A 108 19.83 -27.58 -1.70
C ASP A 108 19.16 -27.71 -0.33
N MET A 109 18.80 -26.60 0.33
CA MET A 109 18.21 -26.68 1.67
C MET A 109 16.81 -27.29 1.63
N SER A 110 16.58 -28.27 2.51
CA SER A 110 15.25 -28.84 2.68
C SER A 110 14.28 -27.84 3.33
N PRO A 111 12.96 -27.97 3.12
CA PRO A 111 11.97 -27.14 3.82
C PRO A 111 12.13 -27.13 5.35
N GLU A 112 12.53 -28.28 5.90
CA GLU A 112 12.75 -28.47 7.34
C GLU A 112 13.99 -27.70 7.82
N GLU A 113 15.07 -27.68 7.03
CA GLU A 113 16.27 -26.91 7.31
C GLU A 113 16.01 -25.40 7.24
N ILE A 114 15.24 -24.94 6.25
CA ILE A 114 14.82 -23.53 6.14
C ILE A 114 14.02 -23.13 7.39
N ALA A 115 13.06 -23.96 7.81
CA ALA A 115 12.25 -23.69 8.99
C ALA A 115 13.09 -23.62 10.27
N GLU A 116 14.04 -24.55 10.44
CA GLU A 116 14.90 -24.61 11.62
C GLU A 116 15.91 -23.44 11.67
N MET A 117 16.50 -23.08 10.53
CA MET A 117 17.39 -21.90 10.45
C MET A 117 16.62 -20.60 10.66
N LEU A 118 15.42 -20.48 10.08
CA LEU A 118 14.56 -19.34 10.29
C LEU A 118 14.12 -19.20 11.76
N PHE A 119 13.78 -20.31 12.41
CA PHE A 119 13.49 -20.33 13.85
C PHE A 119 14.66 -19.77 14.66
N ARG A 120 15.89 -20.23 14.37
CA ARG A 120 17.10 -19.71 15.06
C ARG A 120 17.35 -18.24 14.79
N ALA A 121 17.13 -17.79 13.55
CA ALA A 121 17.27 -16.39 13.17
C ALA A 121 16.28 -15.50 13.95
N LEU A 122 15.01 -15.94 14.02
CA LEU A 122 13.96 -15.24 14.77
C LEU A 122 14.22 -15.25 16.28
N MET A 123 14.70 -16.36 16.85
CA MET A 123 15.07 -16.43 18.27
C MET A 123 16.19 -15.46 18.63
N ASN A 124 17.19 -15.33 17.77
CA ASN A 124 18.41 -14.55 18.06
C ASN A 124 18.40 -13.14 17.48
N ALA A 125 17.31 -12.71 16.83
CA ALA A 125 17.21 -11.44 16.10
C ALA A 125 18.33 -11.27 15.05
N ASP A 126 18.69 -12.34 14.35
CA ASP A 126 19.73 -12.30 13.31
C ASP A 126 19.13 -11.84 11.98
N GLU A 127 19.19 -10.52 11.74
CA GLU A 127 18.65 -9.90 10.52
C GLU A 127 19.29 -10.43 9.24
N ALA A 128 20.61 -10.67 9.25
CA ALA A 128 21.32 -11.18 8.09
C ALA A 128 20.85 -12.60 7.73
N MET A 129 20.66 -13.44 8.75
CA MET A 129 20.13 -14.78 8.57
C MET A 129 18.65 -14.77 8.17
N MET A 130 17.82 -13.88 8.74
CA MET A 130 16.43 -13.71 8.32
C MET A 130 16.34 -13.34 6.84
N ALA A 131 17.17 -12.41 6.37
CA ALA A 131 17.22 -12.04 4.95
C ALA A 131 17.69 -13.20 4.05
N ALA A 132 18.66 -14.00 4.50
CA ALA A 132 19.07 -15.20 3.78
C ALA A 132 17.93 -16.24 3.70
N MET A 133 17.21 -16.45 4.80
CA MET A 133 16.09 -17.39 4.85
C MET A 133 14.88 -16.92 4.06
N ALA A 134 14.61 -15.60 4.01
CA ALA A 134 13.61 -15.03 3.12
C ALA A 134 13.90 -15.37 1.65
N ARG A 135 15.17 -15.22 1.21
CA ARG A 135 15.60 -15.60 -0.14
C ARG A 135 15.44 -17.09 -0.42
N ALA A 136 15.87 -17.94 0.52
CA ALA A 136 15.74 -19.39 0.40
C ALA A 136 14.25 -19.81 0.33
N ALA A 137 13.40 -19.23 1.18
CA ALA A 137 11.97 -19.49 1.19
C ALA A 137 11.28 -19.09 -0.13
N VAL A 138 11.63 -17.94 -0.71
CA VAL A 138 11.09 -17.54 -2.01
C VAL A 138 11.55 -18.50 -3.11
N THR A 139 12.83 -18.90 -3.12
CA THR A 139 13.33 -19.91 -4.08
C THR A 139 12.56 -21.22 -3.97
N GLN A 140 12.38 -21.72 -2.75
CA GLN A 140 11.81 -23.03 -2.51
C GLN A 140 10.29 -23.06 -2.71
N PHE A 141 9.57 -22.04 -2.25
CA PHE A 141 8.11 -22.11 -2.10
C PHE A 141 7.33 -21.23 -3.08
N ALA A 142 7.91 -20.14 -3.61
CA ALA A 142 7.18 -19.24 -4.48
C ALA A 142 6.84 -19.91 -5.83
N GLY A 143 7.73 -20.76 -6.34
CA GLY A 143 7.56 -21.41 -7.65
C GLY A 143 7.39 -20.38 -8.76
N MET A 144 8.30 -19.40 -8.79
CA MET A 144 8.36 -18.39 -9.84
C MET A 144 8.87 -19.01 -11.14
N GLU A 145 8.11 -18.80 -12.21
CA GLU A 145 8.44 -19.26 -13.56
C GLU A 145 8.59 -18.02 -14.46
N PRO A 146 9.70 -17.89 -15.19
CA PRO A 146 9.92 -16.74 -16.05
C PRO A 146 8.79 -16.52 -17.06
N GLY A 147 8.37 -15.26 -17.24
CA GLY A 147 7.35 -14.86 -18.21
C GLY A 147 5.89 -15.20 -17.87
N ARG A 148 5.61 -15.86 -16.74
CA ARG A 148 4.23 -16.18 -16.34
C ARG A 148 3.55 -14.94 -15.75
N PRO A 149 2.35 -14.51 -16.19
CA PRO A 149 1.73 -13.26 -15.74
C PRO A 149 1.01 -13.41 -14.39
N VAL A 150 1.78 -13.66 -13.33
CA VAL A 150 1.27 -13.84 -11.97
C VAL A 150 1.72 -12.67 -11.10
N GLY A 151 0.79 -12.07 -10.36
CA GLY A 151 1.07 -10.95 -9.47
C GLY A 151 1.90 -11.36 -8.24
N GLY A 152 2.70 -10.43 -7.72
CA GLY A 152 3.57 -10.65 -6.55
C GLY A 152 2.83 -11.15 -5.31
N THR A 153 1.57 -10.75 -5.13
CA THR A 153 0.71 -11.19 -4.01
C THR A 153 0.47 -12.69 -3.98
N TYR A 154 0.40 -13.34 -5.15
CA TYR A 154 0.22 -14.80 -5.22
C TYR A 154 1.48 -15.54 -4.76
N TYR A 155 2.66 -15.07 -5.18
CA TYR A 155 3.94 -15.64 -4.75
C TYR A 155 4.14 -15.44 -3.25
N LEU A 156 3.75 -14.28 -2.72
CA LEU A 156 3.81 -13.99 -1.29
C LEU A 156 2.91 -14.94 -0.50
N TYR A 157 1.63 -15.05 -0.89
CA TYR A 157 0.69 -15.98 -0.26
C TYR A 157 1.21 -17.42 -0.27
N ARG A 158 1.73 -17.89 -1.41
CA ARG A 158 2.24 -19.26 -1.55
C ARG A 158 3.48 -19.49 -0.67
N THR A 159 4.36 -18.52 -0.56
CA THR A 159 5.56 -18.61 0.29
C THR A 159 5.17 -18.64 1.76
N LEU A 160 4.37 -17.67 2.22
CA LEU A 160 3.94 -17.57 3.62
C LEU A 160 3.13 -18.79 4.08
N ARG A 161 2.26 -19.32 3.21
CA ARG A 161 1.46 -20.52 3.53
C ARG A 161 2.32 -21.76 3.80
N ASN A 162 3.50 -21.86 3.18
CA ASN A 162 4.39 -23.01 3.38
C ASN A 162 5.35 -22.84 4.57
N LEU A 163 5.52 -21.61 5.09
CA LEU A 163 6.40 -21.33 6.22
C LEU A 163 5.77 -21.57 7.60
N ASP A 164 4.44 -21.69 7.67
CA ASP A 164 3.69 -21.89 8.93
C ASP A 164 4.12 -20.94 10.07
N LEU A 165 4.02 -19.63 9.81
CA LEU A 165 4.48 -18.59 10.74
C LEU A 165 3.72 -18.59 12.08
N ASP A 166 2.46 -19.01 12.08
CA ASP A 166 1.65 -19.11 13.30
C ASP A 166 2.20 -20.22 14.21
N GLY A 167 2.45 -21.42 13.67
CA GLY A 167 3.11 -22.50 14.41
C GLY A 167 4.54 -22.14 14.82
N MET A 168 5.23 -21.34 14.02
CA MET A 168 6.56 -20.83 14.36
C MET A 168 6.53 -19.88 15.55
N LEU A 169 5.57 -18.96 15.61
CA LEU A 169 5.37 -18.07 16.76
C LEU A 169 5.11 -18.85 18.03
N ASP A 170 4.24 -19.87 17.97
CA ASP A 170 3.96 -20.73 19.13
C ASP A 170 5.22 -21.44 19.62
N ARG A 171 6.04 -21.97 18.69
CA ARG A 171 7.32 -22.61 19.02
C ARG A 171 8.35 -21.63 19.61
N LEU A 172 8.40 -20.38 19.11
CA LEU A 172 9.27 -19.33 19.66
C LEU A 172 8.89 -18.99 21.10
N MET A 173 7.58 -18.86 21.37
CA MET A 173 7.06 -18.59 22.70
C MET A 173 7.34 -19.74 23.68
N GLU A 174 7.14 -20.98 23.26
CA GLU A 174 7.47 -22.17 24.07
C GLU A 174 8.96 -22.19 24.43
N GLN A 175 9.84 -21.96 23.45
CA GLN A 175 11.28 -21.93 23.70
C GLN A 175 11.72 -20.77 24.60
N ALA A 176 11.09 -19.61 24.49
CA ALA A 176 11.34 -18.46 25.36
C ALA A 176 10.91 -18.75 26.80
N GLN A 177 9.77 -19.43 26.99
CA GLN A 177 9.29 -19.86 28.31
C GLN A 177 10.24 -20.89 28.95
N GLU A 178 10.73 -21.87 28.19
CA GLU A 178 11.70 -22.87 28.68
C GLU A 178 13.06 -22.27 29.07
N ARG A 179 13.47 -21.16 28.41
CA ARG A 179 14.72 -20.46 28.72
C ARG A 179 14.63 -19.63 30.00
N SER A 180 13.42 -19.29 30.43
CA SER A 180 13.21 -18.58 31.69
C SER A 180 13.37 -19.56 32.86
N GLU A 181 14.21 -19.20 33.84
CA GLU A 181 14.41 -20.02 35.05
C GLU A 181 13.14 -20.04 35.94
N GLU A 182 12.27 -19.04 35.79
CA GLU A 182 11.00 -18.89 36.52
C GLU A 182 9.83 -18.76 35.53
N ASP A 183 8.61 -19.04 36.00
CA ASP A 183 7.40 -18.80 35.21
C ASP A 183 7.30 -17.32 34.83
N MET A 184 7.13 -17.07 33.53
CA MET A 184 7.02 -15.70 33.00
C MET A 184 5.80 -14.99 33.57
N THR A 185 5.98 -13.72 33.92
CA THR A 185 4.83 -12.87 34.28
C THR A 185 3.98 -12.58 33.05
N SER A 186 2.70 -12.27 33.23
CA SER A 186 1.79 -11.93 32.12
C SER A 186 2.23 -10.73 31.29
N LEU A 187 3.03 -9.81 31.87
CA LEU A 187 3.62 -8.70 31.13
C LEU A 187 4.80 -9.17 30.27
N GLN A 188 5.68 -10.00 30.81
CA GLN A 188 6.83 -10.53 30.08
C GLN A 188 6.38 -11.40 28.91
N GLU A 189 5.41 -12.30 29.10
CA GLU A 189 4.83 -13.10 28.01
C GLU A 189 4.29 -12.24 26.87
N ARG A 190 3.63 -11.12 27.20
CA ARG A 190 3.09 -10.19 26.20
C ARG A 190 4.20 -9.46 25.44
N LEU A 191 5.25 -9.03 26.13
CA LEU A 191 6.38 -8.34 25.53
C LEU A 191 7.15 -9.26 24.58
N GLU A 192 7.47 -10.49 25.00
CA GLU A 192 8.13 -11.50 24.16
C GLU A 192 7.31 -11.81 22.91
N ARG A 193 5.99 -12.02 23.09
CA ARG A 193 5.07 -12.25 21.96
C ARG A 193 5.09 -11.09 20.97
N GLU A 194 4.96 -9.86 21.45
CA GLU A 194 4.98 -8.66 20.62
C GLU A 194 6.31 -8.52 19.88
N GLU A 195 7.42 -8.84 20.53
CA GLU A 195 8.75 -8.81 19.92
C GLU A 195 8.90 -9.85 18.79
N PHE A 196 8.47 -11.10 19.01
CA PHE A 196 8.47 -12.11 17.95
C PHE A 196 7.49 -11.77 16.82
N GLU A 197 6.30 -11.24 17.12
CA GLU A 197 5.35 -10.76 16.12
C GLU A 197 5.96 -9.67 15.23
N ASN A 198 6.70 -8.72 15.82
CA ASN A 198 7.41 -7.69 15.07
C ASN A 198 8.50 -8.27 14.16
N ARG A 199 9.34 -9.20 14.69
CA ARG A 199 10.38 -9.88 13.88
C ARG A 199 9.78 -10.69 12.71
N ILE A 200 8.65 -11.36 12.95
CA ILE A 200 7.92 -12.08 11.89
C ILE A 200 7.37 -11.10 10.85
N GLU A 201 6.89 -9.93 11.27
CA GLU A 201 6.43 -8.91 10.33
C GLU A 201 7.58 -8.38 9.46
N ASP A 202 8.77 -8.19 10.03
CA ASP A 202 9.96 -7.80 9.26
C ASP A 202 10.40 -8.88 8.27
N LEU A 203 10.32 -10.16 8.66
CA LEU A 203 10.52 -11.28 7.73
C LEU A 203 9.54 -11.23 6.54
N LYS A 204 8.25 -10.95 6.79
CA LYS A 204 7.26 -10.83 5.70
C LYS A 204 7.62 -9.72 4.72
N LYS A 205 8.08 -8.56 5.22
CA LYS A 205 8.54 -7.45 4.38
C LYS A 205 9.74 -7.86 3.53
N GLU A 206 10.69 -8.60 4.10
CA GLU A 206 11.87 -9.08 3.38
C GLU A 206 11.51 -10.10 2.28
N ILE A 207 10.57 -11.01 2.55
CA ILE A 207 10.01 -11.93 1.55
C ILE A 207 9.31 -11.15 0.42
N GLU A 208 8.52 -10.14 0.75
CA GLU A 208 7.85 -9.30 -0.25
C GLU A 208 8.89 -8.54 -1.11
N ALA A 209 9.92 -7.98 -0.49
CA ALA A 209 11.00 -7.29 -1.18
C ALA A 209 11.77 -8.23 -2.12
N GLU A 210 12.05 -9.46 -1.70
CA GLU A 210 12.68 -10.48 -2.54
C GLU A 210 11.81 -10.88 -3.74
N ILE A 211 10.51 -11.12 -3.51
CA ILE A 211 9.56 -11.40 -4.59
C ILE A 211 9.53 -10.25 -5.59
N ARG A 212 9.49 -9.01 -5.11
CA ARG A 212 9.50 -7.81 -5.94
C ARG A 212 10.78 -7.73 -6.78
N ARG A 213 11.94 -7.96 -6.17
CA ARG A 213 13.25 -8.00 -6.87
C ARG A 213 13.23 -9.00 -8.03
N ARG A 214 12.77 -10.23 -7.81
CA ARG A 214 12.70 -11.26 -8.86
C ARG A 214 11.73 -10.93 -9.98
N LEU A 215 10.58 -10.34 -9.65
CA LEU A 215 9.60 -9.95 -10.67
C LEU A 215 10.08 -8.78 -11.53
N VAL A 216 10.83 -7.85 -10.93
CA VAL A 216 11.49 -6.77 -11.68
C VAL A 216 12.58 -7.34 -12.58
N ALA A 217 13.38 -8.30 -12.11
CA ALA A 217 14.38 -8.97 -12.93
C ALA A 217 13.77 -9.75 -14.12
N ASP A 218 12.61 -10.39 -13.93
CA ASP A 218 11.93 -11.17 -14.98
C ASP A 218 11.22 -10.28 -16.02
N ARG A 219 10.54 -9.22 -15.58
CA ARG A 219 9.58 -8.46 -16.42
C ARG A 219 9.98 -7.02 -16.70
N GLY A 220 11.06 -6.54 -16.08
CA GLY A 220 11.46 -5.15 -16.10
C GLY A 220 10.60 -4.28 -15.17
N VAL A 221 11.15 -3.11 -14.86
CA VAL A 221 10.58 -2.14 -13.91
C VAL A 221 9.22 -1.61 -14.39
N GLU A 222 9.10 -1.30 -15.68
CA GLU A 222 7.88 -0.71 -16.26
C GLU A 222 6.67 -1.64 -16.25
N ALA A 223 6.87 -2.94 -16.55
CA ALA A 223 5.79 -3.92 -16.54
C ALA A 223 5.31 -4.22 -15.11
N MET A 224 6.23 -4.19 -14.14
CA MET A 224 5.91 -4.29 -12.72
C MET A 224 5.14 -3.09 -12.21
N ALA A 225 5.52 -1.85 -12.58
CA ALA A 225 4.78 -0.64 -12.22
C ALA A 225 3.32 -0.68 -12.72
N LYS A 226 3.09 -1.21 -13.94
CA LYS A 226 1.73 -1.39 -14.49
C LYS A 226 0.90 -2.44 -13.75
N THR A 227 1.53 -3.53 -13.28
CA THR A 227 0.84 -4.68 -12.64
C THR A 227 0.61 -4.48 -11.14
N LEU A 228 1.51 -3.76 -10.46
CA LEU A 228 1.40 -3.41 -9.04
C LEU A 228 0.45 -2.23 -8.79
N ARG A 229 -0.06 -1.60 -9.86
CA ARG A 229 -1.07 -0.54 -9.75
C ARG A 229 -2.34 -1.12 -9.13
N LYS A 230 -2.45 -1.05 -7.80
CA LYS A 230 -3.77 -1.15 -7.16
C LYS A 230 -4.62 -0.05 -7.79
N PRO A 231 -5.75 -0.39 -8.45
CA PRO A 231 -6.60 0.63 -9.04
C PRO A 231 -6.99 1.60 -7.94
N LEU A 232 -6.78 2.90 -8.20
CA LEU A 232 -7.23 3.93 -7.28
C LEU A 232 -8.74 3.76 -7.06
N PRO A 233 -9.28 4.09 -5.87
CA PRO A 233 -10.72 3.91 -5.63
C PRO A 233 -11.62 4.59 -6.67
N GLU A 234 -11.12 5.61 -7.37
CA GLU A 234 -11.80 6.29 -8.48
C GLU A 234 -11.71 5.57 -9.84
N ASP A 235 -10.72 4.68 -10.02
CA ASP A 235 -10.46 3.90 -11.22
C ASP A 235 -11.06 2.48 -11.17
N VAL A 236 -11.64 2.07 -10.04
CA VAL A 236 -12.25 0.73 -9.87
C VAL A 236 -13.62 0.68 -10.57
N ASP A 237 -13.79 -0.31 -11.46
CA ASP A 237 -15.11 -0.62 -12.04
C ASP A 237 -16.06 -1.19 -10.97
N PHE A 238 -17.16 -0.47 -10.73
CA PHE A 238 -18.20 -0.82 -9.76
C PHE A 238 -18.77 -2.23 -9.97
N MET A 239 -18.81 -2.72 -11.21
CA MET A 239 -19.45 -3.99 -11.54
C MET A 239 -18.59 -5.20 -11.13
N HIS A 240 -17.28 -5.02 -10.97
CA HIS A 240 -16.32 -6.09 -10.67
C HIS A 240 -15.50 -5.85 -9.40
N ALA A 241 -15.79 -4.78 -8.64
CA ALA A 241 -15.10 -4.44 -7.42
C ALA A 241 -15.21 -5.54 -6.34
N SER A 242 -14.09 -5.89 -5.73
CA SER A 242 -14.03 -6.75 -4.55
C SER A 242 -14.69 -6.08 -3.33
N ARG A 243 -14.95 -6.86 -2.28
CA ARG A 243 -15.56 -6.34 -1.03
C ARG A 243 -14.71 -5.24 -0.38
N GLU A 244 -13.39 -5.38 -0.43
CA GLU A 244 -12.45 -4.41 0.13
C GLU A 244 -12.42 -3.13 -0.71
N GLU A 245 -12.38 -3.25 -2.04
CA GLU A 245 -12.45 -2.10 -2.96
C GLU A 245 -13.77 -1.35 -2.80
N MET A 246 -14.91 -2.05 -2.69
CA MET A 246 -16.21 -1.44 -2.46
C MET A 246 -16.30 -0.68 -1.13
N ALA A 247 -15.60 -1.16 -0.08
CA ALA A 247 -15.49 -0.43 1.18
C ALA A 247 -14.66 0.85 1.01
N ASN A 248 -13.55 0.79 0.27
CA ASN A 248 -12.70 1.96 -0.03
C ASN A 248 -13.45 3.01 -0.86
N ILE A 249 -14.17 2.59 -1.90
CA ILE A 249 -15.04 3.47 -2.71
C ILE A 249 -16.09 4.15 -1.83
N ARG A 250 -16.74 3.40 -0.92
CA ARG A 250 -17.73 3.96 0.00
C ARG A 250 -17.13 5.02 0.93
N LYS A 251 -15.93 4.77 1.47
CA LYS A 251 -15.19 5.74 2.30
C LYS A 251 -14.88 7.00 1.49
N ALA A 252 -14.44 6.85 0.24
CA ALA A 252 -14.15 7.96 -0.68
C ALA A 252 -15.37 8.84 -1.01
N ILE A 253 -16.53 8.22 -1.23
CA ILE A 253 -17.77 8.90 -1.64
C ILE A 253 -18.54 9.52 -0.45
N GLN A 254 -18.23 9.14 0.79
CA GLN A 254 -18.96 9.58 1.99
C GLN A 254 -19.04 11.12 2.16
N PRO A 255 -17.99 11.92 1.90
CA PRO A 255 -18.08 13.38 1.99
C PRO A 255 -19.03 13.98 0.95
N LEU A 256 -19.04 13.44 -0.28
CA LEU A 256 -19.89 13.90 -1.38
C LEU A 256 -21.36 13.58 -1.12
N THR A 257 -21.65 12.36 -0.68
CA THR A 257 -23.01 11.95 -0.30
C THR A 257 -23.57 12.81 0.83
N ARG A 258 -22.75 13.19 1.82
CA ARG A 258 -23.16 14.14 2.88
C ARG A 258 -23.50 15.52 2.33
N LYS A 259 -22.68 16.07 1.42
CA LYS A 259 -22.95 17.36 0.76
C LYS A 259 -24.22 17.31 -0.09
N LEU A 260 -24.44 16.22 -0.84
CA LEU A 260 -25.65 16.00 -1.63
C LEU A 260 -26.89 15.86 -0.75
N ALA A 261 -26.82 15.08 0.33
CA ALA A 261 -27.91 14.93 1.30
C ALA A 261 -28.29 16.27 1.93
N ALA A 262 -27.30 17.08 2.34
CA ALA A 262 -27.54 18.41 2.86
C ALA A 262 -28.20 19.35 1.82
N ARG A 263 -27.73 19.32 0.57
CA ARG A 263 -28.30 20.11 -0.53
C ARG A 263 -29.74 19.67 -0.87
N LEU A 264 -30.01 18.36 -0.89
CA LEU A 264 -31.34 17.79 -1.07
C LEU A 264 -32.29 18.15 0.08
N ALA A 265 -31.82 18.07 1.33
CA ALA A 265 -32.60 18.45 2.51
C ALA A 265 -32.96 19.96 2.48
N ARG A 266 -32.01 20.83 2.14
CA ARG A 266 -32.26 22.28 1.95
C ARG A 266 -33.28 22.53 0.84
N LYS A 267 -33.14 21.88 -0.32
CA LYS A 267 -34.09 21.98 -1.43
C LYS A 267 -35.49 21.51 -1.01
N ARG A 268 -35.60 20.39 -0.28
CA ARG A 268 -36.88 19.89 0.27
C ARG A 268 -37.52 20.86 1.27
N LYS A 269 -36.74 21.47 2.16
CA LYS A 269 -37.22 22.49 3.11
C LYS A 269 -37.72 23.75 2.40
N HIS A 270 -37.05 24.17 1.32
CA HIS A 270 -37.49 25.31 0.52
C HIS A 270 -38.82 25.03 -0.23
N LYS A 271 -39.03 23.79 -0.71
CA LYS A 271 -40.34 23.39 -1.28
C LYS A 271 -41.50 23.51 -0.28
N ARG A 272 -41.23 23.36 1.02
CA ARG A 272 -42.20 23.57 2.11
C ARG A 272 -42.43 25.05 2.48
N ARG A 273 -41.87 26.00 1.71
CA ARG A 273 -42.03 27.46 1.89
C ARG A 273 -42.50 28.17 0.62
N GLY A 274 -43.01 27.43 -0.36
CA GLY A 274 -43.61 28.00 -1.58
C GLY A 274 -44.91 28.77 -1.29
N PRO A 275 -45.61 29.26 -2.31
CA PRO A 275 -46.92 29.87 -2.11
C PRO A 275 -47.90 28.84 -1.52
N LEU A 276 -48.64 29.28 -0.51
CA LEU A 276 -49.65 28.45 0.15
C LEU A 276 -50.71 28.02 -0.86
N ASP A 277 -51.04 26.73 -0.87
CA ASP A 277 -52.24 26.26 -1.56
C ASP A 277 -53.44 26.48 -0.64
N PHE A 278 -54.06 27.65 -0.76
CA PHE A 278 -55.21 28.03 0.05
C PHE A 278 -56.34 27.00 -0.02
N ARG A 279 -56.63 26.46 -1.22
CA ARG A 279 -57.74 25.51 -1.39
C ARG A 279 -57.45 24.18 -0.69
N ALA A 280 -56.23 23.66 -0.86
CA ALA A 280 -55.82 22.43 -0.19
C ALA A 280 -55.72 22.61 1.34
N THR A 281 -55.22 23.76 1.80
CA THR A 281 -55.06 24.08 3.22
C THR A 281 -56.41 24.24 3.93
N VAL A 282 -57.35 24.99 3.34
CA VAL A 282 -58.70 25.18 3.91
C VAL A 282 -59.49 23.87 3.89
N ARG A 283 -59.37 23.05 2.84
CA ARG A 283 -60.02 21.74 2.80
C ARG A 283 -59.50 20.81 3.90
N GLN A 284 -58.19 20.82 4.17
CA GLN A 284 -57.58 20.02 5.23
C GLN A 284 -57.92 20.57 6.62
N SER A 285 -58.06 21.89 6.79
CA SER A 285 -58.38 22.49 8.09
C SER A 285 -59.79 22.18 8.58
N LEU A 286 -60.68 21.69 7.71
CA LEU A 286 -62.04 21.28 8.09
C LEU A 286 -62.05 20.18 9.17
N SER A 287 -61.08 19.26 9.15
CA SER A 287 -60.95 18.23 10.21
C SER A 287 -60.51 18.83 11.55
N TYR A 288 -59.90 20.01 11.54
CA TYR A 288 -59.42 20.74 12.71
C TYR A 288 -60.37 21.90 13.11
N GLY A 289 -61.66 21.78 12.78
CA GLY A 289 -62.65 22.81 13.10
C GLY A 289 -62.45 24.13 12.36
N GLY A 290 -61.79 24.09 11.20
CA GLY A 290 -61.50 25.26 10.37
C GLY A 290 -60.15 25.94 10.65
N VAL A 291 -59.42 25.52 11.70
CA VAL A 291 -58.12 26.11 12.05
C VAL A 291 -57.01 25.51 11.17
N PRO A 292 -56.25 26.33 10.40
CA PRO A 292 -55.22 25.84 9.49
C PRO A 292 -53.93 25.48 10.25
N ALA A 293 -53.98 24.40 11.05
CA ALA A 293 -52.84 23.90 11.83
C ALA A 293 -51.72 23.29 10.95
N GLU A 294 -52.09 22.72 9.79
CA GLU A 294 -51.15 22.10 8.85
C GLU A 294 -51.22 22.77 7.46
N PRO A 295 -50.43 23.83 7.20
CA PRO A 295 -50.43 24.52 5.92
C PRO A 295 -49.88 23.62 4.79
N ARG A 296 -50.60 23.56 3.66
CA ARG A 296 -50.18 22.85 2.45
C ARG A 296 -49.65 23.85 1.43
N PHE A 297 -48.46 23.60 0.90
CA PHE A 297 -47.78 24.47 -0.06
C PHE A 297 -47.85 23.89 -1.47
N ARG A 298 -47.94 24.75 -2.48
CA ARG A 298 -47.95 24.31 -3.89
C ARG A 298 -46.60 23.69 -4.26
N ASN A 299 -46.63 22.58 -5.01
CA ASN A 299 -45.41 21.99 -5.56
C ASN A 299 -44.74 22.97 -6.54
N PRO A 300 -43.41 23.13 -6.51
CA PRO A 300 -42.71 23.91 -7.52
C PRO A 300 -42.96 23.29 -8.89
N ARG A 301 -43.26 24.10 -9.89
CA ARG A 301 -43.33 23.62 -11.27
C ARG A 301 -41.95 23.10 -11.67
N PRO A 302 -41.84 21.90 -12.27
CA PRO A 302 -40.56 21.45 -12.80
C PRO A 302 -40.12 22.45 -13.88
N ASN A 303 -38.86 22.88 -13.81
CA ASN A 303 -38.27 23.62 -14.93
C ASN A 303 -38.23 22.66 -16.14
N LYS A 304 -38.46 23.18 -17.35
CA LYS A 304 -38.23 22.39 -18.56
C LYS A 304 -36.76 21.94 -18.57
N PRO A 305 -36.47 20.69 -18.95
CA PRO A 305 -35.09 20.26 -19.17
C PRO A 305 -34.50 21.10 -20.31
N GLU A 306 -33.29 21.62 -20.09
CA GLU A 306 -32.38 22.02 -21.19
C GLU A 306 -31.69 20.77 -21.73
#